data_AF-A0A7J6C1G6-F1
#
_entry.id   AF-A0A7J6C1G6-F1
#
_cell.length_a   1.000
_cell.length_b   1.000
_cell.length_c   1.000
_cell.angle_alpha   90.00
_cell.angle_beta   90.00
_cell.angle_gamma   90.00
#
_symmetry.space_group_name_H-M   'P 1'
#
loop_
_entity.id
_entity.type
_entity.pdbx_description
1 polymer ?
#
loop_
_entity_poly.entity_id
_entity_poly.type
_entity_poly.pdbx_seq_one_letter_code
_entity_poly.pdbx_strand_id
1 'polypeptide(L)'
;MYNEVSVKIGEELKLDVLLPNADKVEKNSSGECEVWKRGHGVWSDRMTDQGGNLTIKEFTASDAGTYRLLDSEGEILITVTVTGTESGTESKDKLDTDDEKPNATEHLRK
;
A
#
# COMPACT_ATOMS: atom_id res chain seq x y z
N MET A 1 -1.19 3.40 17.64
CA MET A 1 -0.10 2.43 17.45
C MET A 1 0.13 2.26 15.95
N TYR A 2 1.40 2.16 15.52
CA TYR A 2 1.78 1.98 14.12
C TYR A 2 2.39 0.59 13.96
N ASN A 3 1.88 -0.19 13.00
CA ASN A 3 2.47 -1.47 12.60
C ASN A 3 3.02 -1.35 11.19
N GLU A 4 4.14 -2.00 10.92
CA GLU A 4 4.72 -2.10 9.59
C GLU A 4 4.76 -3.57 9.17
N VAL A 5 4.36 -3.84 7.93
CA VAL A 5 4.35 -5.18 7.34
C VAL A 5 4.98 -5.13 5.96
N SER A 6 5.96 -5.99 5.71
CA SER A 6 6.54 -6.18 4.38
C SER A 6 6.15 -7.55 3.82
N VAL A 7 5.64 -7.56 2.60
CA VAL A 7 5.16 -8.77 1.91
C VAL A 7 5.69 -8.80 0.49
N LYS A 8 5.99 -9.99 -0.03
CA LYS A 8 6.44 -10.14 -1.42
C LYS A 8 5.26 -10.02 -2.38
N ILE A 9 5.52 -9.42 -3.53
CA ILE A 9 4.53 -9.38 -4.62
C ILE A 9 4.20 -10.81 -5.05
N GLY A 10 2.91 -11.10 -5.17
CA GLY A 10 2.35 -12.41 -5.50
C GLY A 10 2.09 -13.32 -4.29
N GLU A 11 2.48 -12.93 -3.08
CA GLU A 11 2.19 -13.70 -1.86
C GLU A 11 0.90 -13.25 -1.17
N GLU A 12 0.42 -14.09 -0.24
CA GLU A 12 -0.74 -13.80 0.58
C GLU A 12 -0.35 -12.86 1.73
N LEU A 13 -1.04 -11.73 1.85
CA LEU A 13 -0.92 -10.81 2.99
C LEU A 13 -2.03 -11.09 4.01
N LYS A 14 -1.65 -11.29 5.28
CA LYS A 14 -2.60 -11.40 6.40
C LYS A 14 -2.44 -10.22 7.34
N LEU A 15 -3.51 -9.45 7.48
CA LEU A 15 -3.63 -8.38 8.46
C LEU A 15 -4.46 -8.92 9.63
N ASP A 16 -3.78 -9.30 10.71
CA ASP A 16 -4.37 -9.67 12.00
C ASP A 16 -4.84 -8.40 12.75
N VAL A 17 -5.82 -7.73 12.15
CA VAL A 17 -6.20 -6.37 12.52
C VAL A 17 -7.68 -6.15 12.71
N LEU A 18 -8.56 -7.14 12.50
CA LEU A 18 -9.99 -6.94 12.74
C LEU A 18 -10.26 -7.06 14.24
N LEU A 19 -9.97 -5.96 14.95
CA LEU A 19 -10.26 -5.84 16.37
C LEU A 19 -11.77 -5.97 16.64
N PRO A 20 -12.17 -6.41 17.85
CA PRO A 20 -13.58 -6.49 18.24
C PRO A 20 -14.34 -5.17 18.13
N ASN A 21 -13.65 -4.03 18.22
CA ASN A 21 -14.24 -2.69 18.12
C ASN A 21 -14.10 -2.07 16.72
N ALA A 22 -13.48 -2.76 15.76
CA ALA A 22 -13.31 -2.24 14.41
C ALA A 22 -14.62 -2.31 13.63
N ASP A 23 -14.96 -1.20 12.97
CA ASP A 23 -16.12 -1.09 12.09
C ASP A 23 -15.71 -1.07 10.61
N LYS A 24 -14.60 -0.43 10.26
CA LYS A 24 -14.14 -0.33 8.86
C LYS A 24 -12.61 -0.32 8.73
N VAL A 25 -12.14 -0.73 7.56
CA VAL A 25 -10.73 -0.59 7.13
C VAL A 25 -10.69 0.23 5.86
N GLU A 26 -9.87 1.27 5.88
CA GLU A 26 -9.64 2.16 4.75
C GLU A 26 -8.18 2.11 4.32
N LYS A 27 -7.97 2.00 3.01
CA LYS A 27 -6.66 2.16 2.39
C LYS A 27 -6.48 3.60 1.95
N ASN A 28 -5.44 4.25 2.45
CA ASN A 28 -5.00 5.55 1.98
C ASN A 28 -4.00 5.35 0.82
N SER A 29 -4.48 5.48 -0.41
CA SER A 29 -3.65 5.40 -1.63
C SER A 29 -4.21 6.33 -2.68
N SER A 30 -3.70 7.57 -2.72
CA SER A 30 -4.15 8.66 -3.62
C SER A 30 -5.67 8.94 -3.60
N GLY A 31 -6.38 8.39 -2.62
CA GLY A 31 -7.81 8.41 -2.38
C GLY A 31 -8.11 7.48 -1.19
N GLU A 32 -9.12 7.79 -0.39
CA GLU A 32 -9.59 6.91 0.67
C GLU A 32 -10.47 5.82 0.04
N CYS A 33 -10.02 4.58 0.09
CA CYS A 33 -10.78 3.44 -0.41
C CYS A 33 -11.14 2.50 0.75
N GLU A 34 -12.43 2.34 1.03
CA GLU A 34 -12.90 1.31 1.95
C GLU A 34 -12.60 -0.07 1.36
N VAL A 35 -11.90 -0.92 2.11
CA VAL A 35 -11.53 -2.27 1.68
C VAL A 35 -12.27 -3.35 2.46
N TRP A 36 -12.74 -3.01 3.66
CA TRP A 36 -13.57 -3.87 4.50
C TRP A 36 -14.48 -3.05 5.40
N LYS A 37 -15.67 -3.58 5.66
CA LYS A 37 -16.61 -3.03 6.64
C LYS A 37 -17.36 -4.13 7.38
N ARG A 38 -17.51 -3.97 8.69
CA ARG A 38 -18.26 -4.89 9.55
C ARG A 38 -19.68 -5.06 9.07
N GLY A 39 -20.11 -6.31 8.92
CA GLY A 39 -21.44 -6.67 8.43
C GLY A 39 -21.62 -6.53 6.91
N HIS A 40 -20.70 -5.88 6.21
CA HIS A 40 -20.70 -5.73 4.75
C HIS A 40 -19.60 -6.55 4.05
N GLY A 41 -18.57 -6.97 4.80
CA GLY A 41 -17.48 -7.80 4.30
C GLY A 41 -16.44 -6.99 3.53
N VAL A 42 -15.83 -7.63 2.54
CA VAL A 42 -14.73 -7.07 1.73
C VAL A 42 -15.23 -6.53 0.38
N TRP A 43 -14.51 -5.56 -0.17
CA TRP A 43 -14.85 -4.92 -1.46
C TRP A 43 -14.21 -5.58 -2.69
N SER A 44 -13.27 -6.52 -2.50
CA SER A 44 -12.63 -7.26 -3.59
C SER A 44 -12.73 -8.77 -3.37
N ASP A 45 -12.94 -9.51 -4.44
CA ASP A 45 -12.91 -10.98 -4.51
C ASP A 45 -11.54 -11.59 -4.12
N ARG A 46 -10.47 -10.79 -4.27
CA ARG A 46 -9.12 -11.14 -3.83
C ARG A 46 -8.93 -11.05 -2.32
N MET A 47 -9.91 -10.49 -1.59
CA MET A 47 -9.85 -10.31 -0.15
C MET A 47 -10.78 -11.27 0.60
N THR A 48 -10.52 -11.48 1.89
CA THR A 48 -11.42 -12.21 2.79
C THR A 48 -11.25 -11.73 4.22
N ASP A 49 -12.33 -11.73 5.01
CA ASP A 49 -12.37 -11.28 6.40
C ASP A 49 -12.57 -12.42 7.41
N GLN A 50 -12.06 -13.61 7.10
CA GLN A 50 -12.23 -14.79 7.94
C GLN A 50 -11.36 -14.74 9.21
N GLY A 51 -11.93 -15.20 10.32
CA GLY A 51 -11.19 -15.44 11.57
C GLY A 51 -10.81 -14.20 12.38
N GLY A 52 -11.29 -13.01 12.02
CA GLY A 52 -10.83 -11.75 12.62
C GLY A 52 -9.61 -11.16 11.91
N ASN A 53 -9.35 -11.61 10.68
CA ASN A 53 -8.22 -11.17 9.88
C ASN A 53 -8.70 -10.66 8.53
N LEU A 54 -8.11 -9.57 8.04
CA LEU A 54 -8.26 -9.18 6.64
C LEU A 54 -7.11 -9.79 5.85
N THR A 55 -7.42 -10.68 4.91
CA THR A 55 -6.42 -11.36 4.07
C THR A 55 -6.56 -10.90 2.62
N ILE A 56 -5.43 -10.62 1.97
CA ILE A 56 -5.32 -10.37 0.52
C ILE A 56 -4.59 -11.57 -0.09
N LYS A 57 -5.27 -12.35 -0.92
CA LYS A 57 -4.75 -13.63 -1.43
C LYS A 57 -3.55 -13.51 -2.35
N GLU A 58 -3.53 -12.47 -3.18
CA GLU A 58 -2.46 -12.20 -4.14
C GLU A 58 -2.08 -10.72 -4.02
N PHE A 59 -1.04 -10.45 -3.25
CA PHE A 59 -0.58 -9.09 -2.98
C PHE A 59 0.10 -8.49 -4.21
N THR A 60 -0.34 -7.31 -4.63
CA THR A 60 0.25 -6.56 -5.74
C THR A 60 0.83 -5.24 -5.28
N ALA A 61 1.66 -4.59 -6.11
CA ALA A 61 2.20 -3.27 -5.79
C ALA A 61 1.10 -2.24 -5.53
N SER A 62 -0.06 -2.39 -6.19
CA SER A 62 -1.24 -1.55 -5.98
C SER A 62 -1.93 -1.78 -4.64
N ASP A 63 -1.64 -2.88 -3.94
CA ASP A 63 -2.13 -3.15 -2.60
C ASP A 63 -1.18 -2.58 -1.52
N ALA A 64 0.05 -2.21 -1.87
CA ALA A 64 0.92 -1.49 -0.94
C ALA A 64 0.31 -0.13 -0.57
N GLY A 65 0.46 0.28 0.69
CA GLY A 65 -0.11 1.52 1.19
C GLY A 65 -0.35 1.51 2.69
N THR A 66 -0.99 2.57 3.18
CA THR A 66 -1.34 2.69 4.60
C THR A 66 -2.81 2.31 4.80
N TYR A 67 -3.03 1.30 5.62
CA TYR A 67 -4.33 0.82 6.04
C TYR A 67 -4.67 1.38 7.41
N ARG A 68 -5.82 2.03 7.52
CA ARG A 68 -6.35 2.56 8.77
C ARG A 68 -7.53 1.71 9.17
N LEU A 69 -7.51 1.24 10.42
CA LEU A 69 -8.62 0.56 11.05
C LEU A 69 -9.38 1.59 11.87
N LEU A 70 -10.67 1.72 11.64
CA LEU A 70 -11.52 2.71 12.29
C LEU A 70 -12.66 2.04 13.03
N ASP A 71 -13.09 2.65 14.12
CA ASP A 71 -14.33 2.28 14.80
C ASP A 71 -15.57 2.91 14.14
N SER A 72 -16.74 2.70 14.74
CA SER A 72 -18.02 3.21 14.26
C SER A 72 -18.14 4.74 14.31
N GLU A 73 -17.31 5.41 15.12
CA GLU A 73 -17.26 6.88 15.22
C GLU A 73 -16.29 7.47 14.19
N GLY A 74 -15.48 6.63 13.53
CA GLY A 74 -14.45 7.05 12.59
C GLY A 74 -13.12 7.39 13.27
N GLU A 75 -12.93 7.00 14.53
CA GLU A 75 -11.67 7.15 15.22
C GLU A 75 -10.69 6.06 14.79
N ILE A 76 -9.41 6.42 14.66
CA ILE A 76 -8.37 5.49 14.20
C ILE A 76 -7.95 4.60 15.37
N LEU A 77 -8.28 3.31 15.28
CA LEU A 77 -7.83 2.29 16.23
C LEU A 77 -6.37 1.89 15.97
N ILE A 78 -6.03 1.58 14.71
CA ILE A 78 -4.71 1.11 14.28
C ILE A 78 -4.37 1.70 12.91
N THR A 79 -3.09 1.99 12.70
CA THR A 79 -2.52 2.27 11.37
C THR A 79 -1.49 1.21 11.03
N VAL A 80 -1.62 0.61 9.85
CA VAL A 80 -0.70 -0.40 9.32
C VAL A 80 -0.14 0.07 7.99
N THR A 81 1.18 0.14 7.88
CA THR A 81 1.86 0.43 6.62
C THR A 81 2.30 -0.88 5.99
N VAL A 82 1.87 -1.12 4.76
CA VAL A 82 2.18 -2.32 3.99
C VAL A 82 3.08 -1.95 2.82
N THR A 83 4.26 -2.58 2.76
CA THR A 83 5.23 -2.38 1.69
C THR A 83 5.41 -3.66 0.87
N GLY A 84 5.40 -3.53 -0.45
CA GLY A 84 5.74 -4.63 -1.35
C GLY A 84 7.24 -4.75 -1.55
N THR A 85 7.81 -5.92 -1.28
CA THR A 85 9.18 -6.25 -1.70
C THR A 85 9.14 -7.02 -3.01
N GLU A 86 9.82 -6.53 -4.03
CA GLU A 86 10.05 -7.32 -5.23
C GLU A 86 10.90 -8.55 -4.88
N SER A 87 10.53 -9.72 -5.40
CA SER A 87 11.37 -10.91 -5.30
C SER A 87 12.60 -10.72 -6.18
N GLY A 88 13.64 -10.07 -5.64
CA GLY A 88 15.00 -9.97 -6.15
C GLY A 88 15.18 -10.07 -7.67
N THR A 89 15.22 -8.93 -8.34
CA THR A 89 16.45 -8.57 -9.03
C THR A 89 17.05 -7.38 -8.30
N GLU A 90 18.10 -7.63 -7.52
CA GLU A 90 19.07 -6.61 -7.16
C GLU A 90 19.64 -6.05 -8.47
N SER A 91 18.97 -5.07 -9.08
CA SER A 91 19.55 -4.29 -10.17
C SER A 91 20.44 -3.24 -9.53
N LYS A 92 21.64 -3.73 -9.23
CA LYS A 92 22.88 -3.02 -8.99
C LYS A 92 22.88 -1.63 -9.65
N ASP A 93 22.98 -0.63 -8.79
CA ASP A 93 23.64 0.66 -8.99
C ASP A 93 24.45 0.71 -10.30
N LYS A 94 23.97 1.48 -11.28
CA LYS A 94 24.76 2.05 -12.38
C LYS A 94 24.17 3.39 -12.78
N LEU A 95 24.47 4.39 -11.97
CA LEU A 95 24.37 5.79 -12.37
C LEU A 95 25.57 6.12 -13.26
N ASP A 96 25.57 5.64 -14.51
CA ASP A 96 26.48 6.17 -15.52
C ASP A 96 25.86 7.47 -16.05
N THR A 97 26.17 8.58 -15.37
CA THR A 97 25.98 9.92 -15.93
C THR A 97 27.16 10.17 -16.87
N ASP A 98 26.96 9.86 -18.15
CA ASP A 98 27.87 10.25 -19.22
C ASP A 98 27.73 11.76 -19.46
N ASP A 99 28.78 12.48 -19.06
CA ASP A 99 29.00 13.89 -19.36
C ASP A 99 29.51 14.01 -20.80
N GLU A 100 28.68 14.49 -21.73
CA GLU A 100 29.20 15.26 -22.87
C GLU A 100 28.15 16.22 -23.48
N LYS A 101 28.42 17.51 -23.32
CA LYS A 101 27.79 18.65 -24.04
C LYS A 101 28.49 18.78 -25.41
N PRO A 102 27.81 19.19 -26.50
CA PRO A 102 27.75 20.63 -26.85
C PRO A 102 26.41 20.94 -27.61
N ASN A 103 25.97 22.13 -28.02
CA ASN A 103 26.56 23.43 -28.34
C ASN A 103 25.41 24.46 -28.34
N ALA A 104 25.77 25.73 -28.16
CA ALA A 104 24.94 26.92 -28.20
C ALA A 104 24.14 27.18 -29.49
N THR A 105 22.99 27.83 -29.33
CA THR A 105 22.50 28.82 -30.29
C THR A 105 21.95 30.03 -29.53
N GLU A 106 22.59 31.18 -29.71
CA GLU A 106 22.13 32.50 -29.31
C GLU A 106 20.73 32.81 -29.86
N HIS A 107 19.85 33.35 -29.03
CA HIS A 107 18.70 34.14 -29.49
C HIS A 107 18.71 35.50 -28.79
N LEU A 108 19.32 36.49 -29.45
CA LEU A 108 19.04 37.90 -29.19
C LEU A 108 17.56 38.19 -29.44
N ARG A 109 16.86 38.71 -28.42
CA ARG A 109 15.77 39.68 -28.58
C ARG A 109 15.63 40.56 -27.33
N LYS A 110 16.15 41.78 -27.40
CA LYS A 110 15.37 43.01 -27.22
C LYS A 110 16.18 44.23 -27.63
#